data_AF-A0ABD4ZH87-F1
#
_entry.id   AF-A0ABD4ZH87-F1
#
_cell.length_a   1.000
_cell.length_b   1.000
_cell.length_c   1.000
_cell.angle_alpha   90.00
_cell.angle_beta   90.00
_cell.angle_gamma   90.00
#
_symmetry.space_group_name_H-M   'P 1'
#
loop_
_entity.id
_entity.type
_entity.pdbx_description
1 polymer ?
#
loop_
_entity_poly.entity_id
_entity_poly.type
_entity_poly.pdbx_seq_one_letter_code
_entity_poly.pdbx_strand_id
1 'polypeptide(L)' 'MTKLKVLDRTELILEIFSNRARSRQAKLQVQLARLQYELPRLHPSENNLDQQRGSGGASGGFANRGSGETKLELNRRT' A
#
# COMPACT_ATOMS: atom_id res chain seq x y z
N MET A 1 -7.28 2.61 20.83
CA MET A 1 -6.10 2.63 19.93
C MET A 1 -4.85 2.44 20.78
N THR A 2 -4.12 1.35 20.58
CA THR A 2 -2.84 1.11 21.27
C THR A 2 -1.77 2.01 20.66
N LYS A 3 -0.92 2.64 21.48
CA LYS A 3 0.18 3.51 21.01
C LYS A 3 1.41 2.70 20.53
N LEU A 4 1.18 1.48 20.05
CA LEU A 4 2.24 0.53 19.73
C LEU A 4 2.49 0.50 18.22
N LYS A 5 3.75 0.31 17.83
CA LYS A 5 4.12 0.03 16.44
C LYS A 5 3.54 -1.33 16.06
N VAL A 6 2.71 -1.36 15.03
CA VAL A 6 2.17 -2.61 14.46
C VAL A 6 3.04 -2.96 13.26
N LEU A 7 3.69 -4.12 13.34
CA LEU A 7 4.49 -4.70 12.26
C LEU A 7 3.71 -5.87 11.67
N ASP A 8 3.67 -5.97 10.34
CA ASP A 8 3.25 -7.21 9.72
C ASP A 8 4.40 -8.23 9.64
N ARG A 9 4.07 -9.44 9.19
CA ARG A 9 5.03 -10.55 9.11
C ARG A 9 6.24 -10.21 8.23
N THR A 10 6.02 -9.53 7.10
CA THR A 10 7.08 -9.23 6.14
C THR A 10 8.03 -8.18 6.70
N GLU A 11 7.50 -7.14 7.35
CA GLU A 11 8.35 -6.12 7.96
C GLU A 11 9.19 -6.69 9.12
N LEU A 12 8.61 -7.59 9.93
CA LEU A 12 9.35 -8.32 10.96
C LEU A 12 10.49 -9.17 10.36
N ILE A 13 10.24 -9.88 9.26
CA ILE A 13 11.26 -10.69 8.57
C ILE A 13 12.40 -9.79 8.06
N LEU A 14 12.07 -8.67 7.42
CA LEU A 14 13.06 -7.72 6.92
C LEU A 14 13.90 -7.11 8.05
N GLU A 15 13.31 -6.86 9.21
CA GLU A 15 14.01 -6.38 10.39
C GLU A 15 14.99 -7.44 10.95
N ILE A 16 14.56 -8.70 11.03
CA ILE A 16 15.45 -9.83 11.39
C ILE A 16 16.61 -9.96 10.41
N PHE A 17 16.34 -9.86 9.11
CA PHE A 17 17.38 -9.95 8.08
C PHE A 17 18.35 -8.77 8.13
N SER A 18 17.86 -7.56 8.35
CA SER A 18 18.69 -6.37 8.56
C SER A 18 19.67 -6.57 9.73
N ASN A 19 19.16 -7.09 10.85
CA ASN A 19 19.97 -7.37 12.04
C ASN A 19 21.03 -8.46 11.81
N ARG A 20 20.78 -9.40 10.90
CA ARG A 20 21.67 -10.53 10.60
C ARG A 20 22.62 -10.27 9.42
N ALA A 21 22.38 -9.27 8.59
CA ALA A 21 23.16 -9.00 7.39
C ALA A 21 24.58 -8.49 7.73
N ARG A 22 25.59 -9.35 7.54
CA ARG A 22 27.00 -9.01 7.80
C ARG A 22 27.74 -8.50 6.56
N SER A 23 27.50 -9.09 5.39
CA SER A 23 28.18 -8.71 4.14
C SER A 23 27.53 -7.48 3.49
N ARG A 24 28.31 -6.75 2.69
CA ARG A 24 27.79 -5.59 1.92
C ARG A 24 26.67 -6.01 0.97
N GLN A 25 26.82 -7.14 0.30
CA GLN A 25 25.80 -7.69 -0.59
C GLN A 25 24.49 -8.01 0.16
N ALA A 26 24.56 -8.66 1.32
CA ALA A 26 23.38 -8.97 2.11
C ALA A 26 22.66 -7.70 2.58
N LYS A 27 23.40 -6.68 3.02
CA LYS A 27 22.83 -5.37 3.40
C LYS A 27 22.10 -4.72 2.23
N LEU A 28 22.70 -4.74 1.03
CA LEU A 28 22.08 -4.19 -0.18
C LEU A 28 20.81 -4.95 -0.58
N GLN A 29 20.81 -6.28 -0.48
CA GLN A 29 19.63 -7.10 -0.77
C GLN A 29 18.48 -6.81 0.22
N VAL A 30 18.78 -6.68 1.51
CA VAL A 30 17.78 -6.32 2.52
C VAL A 30 17.21 -4.92 2.26
N GLN A 31 18.06 -3.95 1.93
CA GLN A 31 17.61 -2.60 1.57
C GLN A 31 16.73 -2.60 0.32
N LEU A 32 17.14 -3.31 -0.73
CA LEU A 32 16.35 -3.46 -1.94
C LEU A 32 14.98 -4.08 -1.65
N ALA A 33 14.94 -5.15 -0.86
CA ALA A 33 13.71 -5.82 -0.48
C ALA A 33 12.78 -4.90 0.34
N ARG A 34 13.35 -4.08 1.24
CA ARG A 34 12.58 -3.06 1.98
C ARG A 34 11.97 -2.03 1.03
N LEU A 35 12.76 -1.49 0.10
CA LEU A 35 12.26 -0.51 -0.88
C LEU A 35 11.14 -1.08 -1.74
N GLN A 36 11.27 -2.32 -2.22
CA GLN A 36 10.23 -3.00 -3.00
C GLN A 36 8.96 -3.25 -2.18
N TYR A 37 9.10 -3.55 -0.89
CA TYR A 37 7.98 -3.76 0.01
C TYR A 37 7.26 -2.46 0.38
N GLU A 38 8.00 -1.35 0.52
CA GLU A 38 7.47 -0.02 0.81
C GLU A 38 6.82 0.64 -0.41
N LEU A 39 7.36 0.43 -1.63
CA LEU A 39 6.88 1.05 -2.87
C LEU A 39 5.34 0.99 -3.05
N PRO A 40 4.66 -0.17 -2.99
CA PRO A 40 3.20 -0.23 -3.15
C PRO A 40 2.43 0.33 -1.94
N ARG A 41 3.10 0.58 -0.80
CA ARG A 41 2.50 1.09 0.44
C ARG A 41 2.66 2.59 0.60
N LEU A 42 3.58 3.19 -0.16
CA LEU A 42 3.85 4.62 -0.19
C LEU A 42 2.86 5.39 -1.08
N HIS A 43 2.04 4.69 -1.88
CA HIS A 43 1.01 5.35 -2.68
C HIS A 43 0.00 6.07 -1.78
N PRO A 44 -0.48 7.24 -2.23
CA PRO A 44 -1.09 8.23 -1.37
C PRO A 44 -2.33 7.63 -0.73
N SER A 45 -2.37 7.74 0.59
CA SER A 45 -3.57 7.75 1.40
C SER A 45 -4.75 8.17 0.55
N GLU A 46 -5.74 7.28 0.44
CA GLU A 46 -7.11 7.57 0.07
C GLU A 46 -7.40 9.06 0.28
N ASN A 47 -7.39 9.84 -0.79
CA ASN A 47 -7.93 11.19 -0.76
C ASN A 47 -9.41 10.98 -0.42
N ASN A 48 -9.74 11.01 0.87
CA ASN A 48 -11.13 11.00 1.35
C ASN A 48 -11.94 12.18 0.79
N LEU A 49 -11.29 13.11 0.09
CA LEU A 49 -11.90 14.20 -0.66
C LEU A 49 -12.67 13.75 -1.92
N ASP A 50 -12.41 12.54 -2.46
CA ASP A 50 -13.06 12.09 -3.71
C ASP A 50 -14.35 11.27 -3.47
N GLN A 51 -14.57 10.76 -2.26
CA GLN A 51 -15.85 10.12 -1.91
C GLN A 51 -16.96 11.13 -1.53
N GLN A 52 -16.60 12.37 -1.17
CA GLN A 52 -17.58 13.39 -0.75
C GLN A 52 -18.13 14.25 -1.90
N ARG A 53 -17.97 13.83 -3.16
CA ARG A 53 -18.55 14.53 -4.33
C ARG A 53 -19.70 13.79 -5.03
N GLY A 54 -20.21 12.70 -4.44
CA GLY A 54 -21.33 11.93 -5.01
C GLY A 54 -22.66 12.00 -4.23
N SER A 55 -22.70 12.60 -3.05
CA SER A 55 -23.89 12.62 -2.17
C SER A 55 -24.54 14.00 -2.11
N GLY A 56 -24.89 14.56 -3.27
CA GLY A 56 -25.51 15.88 -3.32
C GLY A 56 -26.23 16.14 -4.64
N GLY A 57 -27.42 15.59 -4.79
CA GLY A 57 -28.39 16.05 -5.79
C GLY A 57 -28.87 14.97 -6.74
N ALA A 58 -30.09 14.52 -6.48
CA ALA A 58 -31.14 14.12 -7.41
C ALA A 58 -30.76 13.61 -8.82
N SER A 59 -31.38 12.49 -9.17
CA SER A 59 -31.63 11.98 -10.53
C SER A 59 -30.60 11.00 -11.11
N GLY A 60 -31.09 9.80 -11.42
CA GLY A 60 -30.63 9.09 -12.61
C GLY A 60 -29.74 7.87 -12.36
N GLY A 61 -30.40 6.71 -12.23
CA GLY A 61 -30.23 5.65 -13.22
C GLY A 61 -28.85 5.00 -13.41
N PHE A 62 -28.88 3.68 -13.24
CA PHE A 62 -28.00 2.69 -13.87
C PHE A 62 -26.62 2.50 -13.25
N ALA A 63 -26.54 1.36 -12.56
CA ALA A 63 -25.33 0.67 -12.20
C ALA A 63 -24.37 0.54 -13.40
N ASN A 64 -23.37 1.40 -13.47
CA ASN A 64 -22.13 1.13 -14.19
C ASN A 64 -21.32 0.09 -13.41
N ARG A 65 -21.84 -1.15 -13.33
CA ARG A 65 -21.01 -2.35 -13.16
C ARG A 65 -20.23 -2.53 -14.47
N GLY A 66 -19.13 -1.80 -14.62
CA GLY A 66 -18.45 -1.73 -15.91
C GLY A 66 -16.98 -1.34 -15.90
N SER A 67 -16.35 -1.04 -14.76
CA SER A 67 -14.88 -0.98 -14.69
C SER A 67 -14.40 -2.06 -13.73
N GLY A 68 -14.24 -3.27 -14.27
CA GLY A 68 -13.75 -4.45 -13.57
C GLY A 68 -12.27 -4.39 -13.14
N GLU A 69 -11.73 -3.19 -12.95
CA GLU A 69 -10.45 -2.98 -12.29
C GLU A 69 -10.76 -2.25 -10.99
N THR A 70 -10.63 -2.96 -9.87
CA THR A 70 -10.70 -2.33 -8.56
C THR A 70 -9.59 -1.27 -8.46
N LYS A 71 -9.81 -0.14 -7.79
CA LYS A 71 -8.76 0.89 -7.59
C LYS A 71 -7.45 0.29 -7.04
N LEU A 72 -7.56 -0.83 -6.32
CA LEU A 72 -6.47 -1.66 -5.84
C LEU A 72 -5.64 -2.32 -6.95
N GLU A 73 -6.26 -2.73 -8.06
CA GLU A 73 -5.60 -3.30 -9.24
C GLU A 73 -4.90 -2.24 -10.08
N LEU A 74 -5.47 -1.05 -10.22
CA LEU A 74 -4.81 0.08 -10.88
C LEU A 74 -3.55 0.50 -10.12
N ASN A 75 -3.63 0.57 -8.79
CA ASN A 75 -2.51 0.90 -7.90
C ASN A 75 -1.37 -0.13 -7.97
N ARG A 76 -1.67 -1.41 -8.26
CA ARG A 76 -0.63 -2.44 -8.45
C ARG A 76 0.14 -2.31 -9.77
N ARG A 77 -0.36 -1.56 -10.76
CA ARG A 77 0.20 -1.51 -12.12
C ARG A 77 1.06 -0.27 -12.40
N THR A 78 0.98 0.77 -11.59
CA THR A 78 1.75 2.03 -11.72
C THR A 78 2.73 2.17 -10.57
#